data_AF-A0A6L4Y5H3-F1
#
_entry.id   AF-A0A6L4Y5H3-F1
#
_cell.length_a   1.000
_cell.length_b   1.000
_cell.length_c   1.000
_cell.angle_alpha   90.00
_cell.angle_beta   90.00
_cell.angle_gamma   90.00
#
_symmetry.space_group_name_H-M   'P 1'
#
loop_
_entity.id
_entity.type
_entity.pdbx_description
1 polymer ?
#
loop_
_entity_poly.entity_id
_entity_poly.type
_entity_poly.pdbx_seq_one_letter_code
_entity_poly.pdbx_strand_id
1 'polypeptide(L)'
;MLFPDYRPRRLRRNERLRSMIRETTLSVDDFIYPLFVTHGKGVKKPIQAMPGISQLSTDLLTGEIKEINNLGIPATAIRNT
;
A
#
# COMPACT_ATOMS: atom_id res chain seq x y z
N MET A 1 -30.12 -16.33 -19.04
CA MET A 1 -30.51 -16.41 -17.62
C MET A 1 -31.43 -15.24 -17.31
N LEU A 2 -32.65 -15.50 -16.82
CA LEU A 2 -33.62 -14.46 -16.47
C LEU A 2 -33.88 -14.46 -14.97
N PHE A 3 -34.22 -13.29 -14.44
CA PHE A 3 -34.83 -13.18 -13.13
C PHE A 3 -36.23 -13.82 -13.22
N PRO A 4 -36.67 -14.66 -12.25
CA PRO A 4 -36.17 -14.80 -10.89
C PRO A 4 -35.19 -15.97 -10.63
N ASP A 5 -34.87 -16.78 -11.63
CA ASP A 5 -34.07 -18.01 -11.47
C ASP A 5 -32.61 -17.70 -11.15
N TYR A 6 -32.04 -16.71 -11.83
CA TYR A 6 -30.69 -16.21 -11.57
C TYR A 6 -30.72 -14.95 -10.71
N ARG A 7 -30.20 -15.05 -9.48
CA ARG A 7 -30.13 -13.93 -8.52
C ARG A 7 -28.72 -13.80 -7.95
N PRO A 8 -27.85 -12.96 -8.54
CA PRO A 8 -26.48 -12.74 -8.09
C PRO A 8 -26.37 -12.33 -6.60
N ARG A 9 -27.43 -11.69 -6.06
CA ARG A 9 -27.50 -11.30 -4.65
C ARG A 9 -27.47 -12.49 -3.68
N ARG A 10 -27.83 -13.71 -4.11
CA ARG A 10 -27.78 -14.92 -3.27
C ARG A 10 -26.36 -15.18 -2.73
N LEU A 11 -25.34 -15.01 -3.58
CA LEU A 11 -23.93 -15.18 -3.21
C LEU A 11 -23.34 -14.01 -2.42
N ARG A 12 -24.08 -12.89 -2.30
CA ARG A 12 -23.65 -11.69 -1.56
C ARG A 12 -24.37 -11.53 -0.21
N ARG A 13 -25.16 -12.53 0.22
CA ARG A 13 -26.01 -12.44 1.44
C ARG A 13 -25.24 -12.27 2.74
N ASN A 14 -24.08 -12.90 2.86
CA ASN A 14 -23.28 -12.84 4.07
C ASN A 14 -21.78 -12.77 3.73
N GLU A 15 -20.96 -12.48 4.75
CA GLU A 15 -19.52 -12.39 4.59
C GLU A 15 -18.90 -13.73 4.16
N ARG A 16 -19.30 -14.85 4.78
CA ARG A 16 -18.76 -16.18 4.48
C ARG A 16 -18.93 -16.59 3.01
N LEU A 17 -20.09 -16.31 2.41
CA LEU A 17 -20.30 -16.56 0.99
C LEU A 17 -19.41 -15.65 0.14
N ARG A 18 -19.34 -14.35 0.48
CA ARG A 18 -18.49 -13.38 -0.24
C ARG A 18 -17.00 -13.69 -0.14
N SER A 19 -16.52 -14.27 0.96
CA SER A 19 -15.12 -14.68 1.09
C SER A 19 -14.82 -15.92 0.26
N MET A 20 -15.72 -16.90 0.20
CA MET A 20 -15.56 -18.10 -0.63
C MET A 20 -15.56 -17.81 -2.14
N ILE A 21 -16.34 -16.82 -2.58
CA ILE A 21 -16.45 -16.46 -4.02
C ILE A 21 -15.59 -15.26 -4.42
N ARG A 22 -14.68 -14.80 -3.56
CA ARG A 22 -13.82 -13.63 -3.86
C ARG A 22 -12.75 -14.02 -4.88
N GLU A 23 -12.69 -13.30 -5.99
CA GLU A 23 -11.73 -13.55 -7.07
C GLU A 23 -10.39 -12.85 -6.84
N THR A 24 -10.40 -11.65 -6.26
CA THR A 24 -9.19 -10.84 -6.05
C THR A 24 -8.88 -10.69 -4.58
N THR A 25 -7.65 -11.01 -4.19
CA THR A 25 -7.09 -10.79 -2.86
C THR A 25 -5.91 -9.85 -2.94
N LEU A 26 -5.68 -9.09 -1.87
CA LEU A 26 -4.48 -8.28 -1.70
C LEU A 26 -3.75 -8.77 -0.46
N SER A 27 -2.44 -8.86 -0.60
CA SER A 27 -1.49 -9.26 0.43
C SER A 27 -0.40 -8.20 0.53
N VAL A 28 0.43 -8.27 1.57
CA VAL A 28 1.54 -7.32 1.73
C VAL A 28 2.55 -7.44 0.58
N ASP A 29 2.66 -8.64 -0.01
CA ASP A 29 3.53 -8.95 -1.13
C ASP A 29 3.15 -8.20 -2.42
N ASP A 30 1.93 -7.66 -2.49
CA ASP A 30 1.43 -6.89 -3.63
C ASP A 30 1.81 -5.40 -3.54
N PHE A 31 2.43 -4.95 -2.44
CA PHE A 31 2.73 -3.53 -2.21
C PHE A 31 4.18 -3.14 -2.53
N ILE A 32 4.33 -1.93 -3.06
CA ILE A 32 5.60 -1.22 -3.22
C ILE A 32 5.47 0.14 -2.56
N TYR A 33 6.42 0.49 -1.67
CA TYR A 33 6.40 1.76 -0.96
C TYR A 33 7.38 2.78 -1.57
N PRO A 34 6.89 3.83 -2.27
CA PRO A 34 7.77 4.83 -2.88
C PRO A 34 8.30 5.83 -1.85
N LEU A 35 9.61 6.08 -1.89
CA LEU A 35 10.32 7.02 -1.03
C LEU A 35 10.91 8.17 -1.84
N PHE A 36 10.77 9.39 -1.31
CA PHE A 36 11.37 10.58 -1.89
C PHE A 36 12.63 10.98 -1.12
N VAL A 37 13.75 11.07 -1.82
CA VAL A 37 15.05 11.36 -1.22
C VAL A 37 15.52 12.74 -1.65
N THR A 38 16.11 13.46 -0.71
CA THR A 38 16.74 14.77 -0.92
C THR A 38 18.14 14.79 -0.36
N HIS A 39 19.02 15.62 -0.93
CA HIS A 39 20.35 15.84 -0.38
C HIS A 39 20.31 16.66 0.92
N GLY A 40 21.23 16.35 1.83
CA GLY A 40 21.36 17.00 3.14
C GLY A 40 21.49 15.99 4.26
N LYS A 41 21.56 16.49 5.51
CA LYS A 41 21.69 15.67 6.72
C LYS A 41 20.61 16.03 7.73
N GLY A 42 19.84 15.04 8.18
CA GLY A 42 18.73 15.25 9.12
C GLY A 42 17.53 15.99 8.53
N VAL A 43 17.38 16.00 7.20
CA VAL A 43 16.30 16.71 6.51
C VAL A 43 15.07 15.81 6.42
N LYS A 44 13.94 16.30 6.94
CA LYS A 44 12.59 15.75 6.72
C LYS A 44 11.68 16.86 6.23
N LYS A 45 11.53 16.99 4.92
CA LYS A 45 10.77 18.07 4.29
C LYS A 45 9.38 17.58 3.87
N PRO A 46 8.29 18.06 4.47
CA PRO A 46 6.95 17.64 4.09
C PRO A 46 6.60 18.11 2.66
N ILE A 47 5.91 17.26 1.91
CA ILE A 47 5.43 17.58 0.57
C ILE A 47 3.99 18.11 0.70
N GLN A 48 3.78 19.41 0.48
CA GLN A 48 2.44 20.02 0.64
C GLN A 48 1.36 19.36 -0.24
N ALA A 49 1.74 18.94 -1.46
CA ALA A 49 0.82 18.27 -2.38
C ALA A 49 0.47 16.83 -1.97
N MET A 50 1.22 16.23 -1.05
CA MET A 50 1.04 14.85 -0.59
C MET A 50 1.06 14.80 0.94
N PRO A 51 -0.06 15.10 1.61
CA PRO A 51 -0.15 15.08 3.07
C PRO A 51 0.27 13.72 3.64
N GLY A 52 1.11 13.74 4.67
CA GLY A 52 1.66 12.53 5.30
C GLY A 52 2.93 11.99 4.63
N ILE A 53 3.36 12.55 3.49
CA ILE A 53 4.59 12.17 2.81
C ILE A 53 5.64 13.28 2.96
N SER A 54 6.87 12.87 3.27
CA SER A 54 8.01 13.77 3.38
C SER A 54 9.18 13.28 2.52
N GLN A 55 9.92 14.23 1.99
CA GLN A 55 11.26 14.02 1.45
C GLN A 55 12.23 13.80 2.61
N LEU A 56 13.00 12.71 2.55
CA LEU A 56 13.96 12.33 3.57
C LEU A 56 15.39 12.50 3.06
N SER A 57 16.28 12.95 3.93
CA SER A 57 17.72 12.81 3.71
C SER A 57 18.14 11.34 3.69
N THR A 58 19.24 11.04 3.00
CA THR A 58 19.83 9.68 2.93
C THR A 58 20.12 9.09 4.31
N ASP A 59 20.45 9.91 5.30
CA ASP A 59 20.73 9.44 6.66
C ASP A 59 19.48 8.89 7.34
N LEU A 60 18.33 9.57 7.18
CA LEU A 60 17.05 9.18 7.77
C LEU A 60 16.38 8.01 7.02
N LEU A 61 16.74 7.79 5.77
CA LEU A 61 16.22 6.71 4.92
C LEU A 61 16.39 5.33 5.56
N THR A 62 17.51 5.10 6.26
CA THR A 62 17.83 3.81 6.86
C THR A 62 16.86 3.41 7.98
N GLY A 63 16.33 4.39 8.73
CA GLY A 63 15.30 4.16 9.73
C GLY A 63 13.98 3.75 9.08
N GLU A 64 13.56 4.51 8.07
CA GLU A 64 12.33 4.26 7.33
C GLU A 64 12.33 2.88 6.66
N ILE A 65 13.44 2.47 6.03
CA ILE A 65 13.57 1.16 5.39
C ILE A 65 13.42 0.02 6.41
N LYS A 66 13.94 0.18 7.63
CA LYS A 66 13.77 -0.83 8.68
C LYS A 66 12.32 -0.98 9.09
N GLU A 67 11.59 0.13 9.22
CA GLU A 67 10.15 0.10 9.52
C GLU A 67 9.37 -0.57 8.40
N ILE A 68 9.65 -0.24 7.14
CA ILE A 68 9.02 -0.84 5.96
C ILE A 68 9.27 -2.36 5.92
N ASN A 69 10.51 -2.78 6.19
CA ASN A 69 10.86 -4.20 6.23
C ASN A 69 10.15 -4.93 7.39
N ASN A 70 10.03 -4.29 8.57
CA ASN A 70 9.27 -4.86 9.69
C ASN A 70 7.77 -5.00 9.39
N LEU A 71 7.22 -4.16 8.51
CA LEU A 71 5.84 -4.28 8.01
C LEU A 71 5.68 -5.40 6.97
N GLY A 72 6.78 -6.01 6.51
CA GLY A 72 6.78 -7.10 5.53
C GLY A 72 6.63 -6.64 4.08
N ILE A 73 6.79 -5.35 3.79
CA ILE A 73 6.66 -4.83 2.42
C ILE A 73 7.88 -5.27 1.61
N PRO A 74 7.71 -5.98 0.49
CA PRO A 74 8.82 -6.63 -0.21
C PRO A 74 9.73 -5.65 -0.96
N ALA A 75 9.22 -4.47 -1.33
CA ALA A 75 9.97 -3.54 -2.17
C ALA A 75 9.68 -2.05 -1.88
N THR A 76 10.72 -1.23 -2.08
CA THR A 76 10.64 0.22 -2.04
C THR A 76 11.18 0.83 -3.32
N ALA A 77 10.48 1.81 -3.88
CA ALA A 77 10.94 2.55 -5.05
C ALA A 77 11.54 3.90 -4.61
N ILE A 78 12.83 4.12 -4.87
CA ILE A 78 13.52 5.34 -4.46
C ILE A 78 13.51 6.35 -5.61
N ARG A 79 13.02 7.56 -5.35
CA ARG A 79 13.10 8.69 -6.28
C ARG A 79 13.97 9.80 -5.68
N ASN A 80 15.02 10.18 -6.40
CA ASN A 80 15.85 11.32 -6.03
C ASN A 80 15.21 12.63 -6.55
N THR A 81 15.19 13.66 -5.71
CA THR A 81 14.59 14.98 -6.00
C THR A 81 15.51 16.11 -5.58
#